data_AF-A0A5C4MTX1-F1
#
_entry.id   AF-A0A5C4MTX1-F1
#
_cell.length_a   1.000
_cell.length_b   1.000
_cell.length_c   1.000
_cell.angle_alpha   90.00
_cell.angle_beta   90.00
_cell.angle_gamma   90.00
#
_symmetry.space_group_name_H-M   'P 1'
#
loop_
_entity.id
_entity.type
_entity.pdbx_description
1 polymer ?
#
loop_
_entity_poly.entity_id
_entity_poly.type
_entity_poly.pdbx_seq_one_letter_code
_entity_poly.pdbx_strand_id
1 'polypeptide(L)'
;DWLDGRDGADSLLGGSGTDVLVGRSGTDRMNGGADRDLYYGGVENVRDVFVFSALTDGAVGSRRDAVHDFVSGVDDIDLSAIDARTSSTSTNEAFAFSGQTAAANSVWWTATSEGVLLRADATGDGVADMEVMLRGLTTFASGDVIL
;
A
#
# COMPACT_ATOMS: atom_id res chain seq x y z
N ASP A 1 -4.28 13.70 -10.73
CA ASP A 1 -5.69 13.68 -11.17
C ASP A 1 -6.66 13.41 -10.03
N TRP A 2 -7.96 13.46 -10.32
CA TRP A 2 -9.04 13.05 -9.41
C TRP A 2 -9.84 11.92 -10.07
N LEU A 3 -9.84 10.75 -9.46
CA LEU A 3 -10.51 9.53 -9.93
C LEU A 3 -11.62 9.15 -8.95
N ASP A 4 -12.82 8.90 -9.47
CA ASP A 4 -14.03 8.63 -8.69
C ASP A 4 -14.73 7.38 -9.26
N GLY A 5 -14.71 6.28 -8.51
CA GLY A 5 -15.29 4.98 -8.88
C GLY A 5 -16.81 5.02 -8.97
N ARG A 6 -17.45 5.66 -7.98
CA ARG A 6 -18.91 5.79 -7.81
C ARG A 6 -19.52 4.54 -7.18
N ASP A 7 -20.55 3.99 -7.82
CA ASP A 7 -21.29 2.87 -7.29
C ASP A 7 -20.88 1.63 -8.07
N GLY A 8 -20.41 0.60 -7.38
CA GLY A 8 -20.02 -0.66 -7.99
C GLY A 8 -18.59 -1.05 -7.63
N ALA A 9 -18.15 -2.19 -8.16
CA ALA A 9 -16.77 -2.61 -8.02
C ALA A 9 -15.94 -1.98 -9.14
N ASP A 10 -15.07 -1.04 -8.80
CA ASP A 10 -14.31 -0.26 -9.76
C ASP A 10 -12.81 -0.63 -9.79
N SER A 11 -12.16 -0.25 -10.88
CA SER A 11 -10.71 -0.31 -11.03
C SER A 11 -10.19 1.09 -11.36
N LEU A 12 -9.51 1.70 -10.40
CA LEU A 12 -8.97 3.05 -10.51
C LEU A 12 -7.45 2.97 -10.73
N LEU A 13 -6.98 3.57 -11.82
CA LEU A 13 -5.58 3.60 -12.22
C LEU A 13 -5.16 5.06 -12.42
N GLY A 14 -4.39 5.63 -11.47
CA GLY A 14 -3.93 7.02 -11.50
C GLY A 14 -2.84 7.24 -12.55
N GLY A 15 -1.81 6.39 -12.51
CA GLY A 15 -0.71 6.38 -13.48
C GLY A 15 0.46 7.21 -12.98
N SER A 16 0.62 8.43 -13.47
CA SER A 16 1.76 9.28 -13.13
C SER A 16 1.30 10.64 -12.66
N GLY A 17 1.97 11.19 -11.65
CA GLY A 17 1.63 12.46 -11.05
C GLY A 17 0.79 12.26 -9.79
N THR A 18 0.60 13.33 -9.01
CA THR A 18 -0.20 13.22 -7.78
C THR A 18 -1.68 13.04 -8.08
N ASP A 19 -2.18 11.87 -7.70
CA ASP A 19 -3.55 11.42 -7.89
C ASP A 19 -4.33 11.37 -6.57
N VAL A 20 -5.64 11.58 -6.69
CA VAL A 20 -6.62 11.32 -5.64
C VAL A 20 -7.59 10.28 -6.15
N LEU A 21 -7.61 9.10 -5.52
CA LEU A 21 -8.44 7.96 -5.89
C LEU A 21 -9.53 7.80 -4.83
N VAL A 22 -10.79 7.81 -5.27
CA VAL A 22 -11.97 7.69 -4.41
C VAL A 22 -12.82 6.53 -4.93
N GLY A 23 -12.81 5.40 -4.24
CA GLY A 23 -13.60 4.20 -4.57
C GLY A 23 -15.10 4.46 -4.41
N ARG A 24 -15.48 4.91 -3.21
CA ARG A 24 -16.86 5.10 -2.72
C ARG A 24 -17.51 3.79 -2.32
N SER A 25 -18.39 3.22 -3.14
CA SER A 25 -19.22 2.09 -2.70
C SER A 25 -19.04 0.91 -3.62
N GLY A 26 -18.83 -0.26 -3.03
CA GLY A 26 -18.48 -1.47 -3.75
C GLY A 26 -17.03 -1.84 -3.47
N THR A 27 -16.58 -2.97 -4.02
CA THR A 27 -15.25 -3.50 -3.73
C THR A 27 -14.27 -3.00 -4.78
N ASP A 28 -13.44 -2.04 -4.41
CA ASP A 28 -12.63 -1.30 -5.37
C ASP A 28 -11.19 -1.82 -5.40
N ARG A 29 -10.56 -1.71 -6.58
CA ARG A 29 -9.12 -1.93 -6.75
C ARG A 29 -8.47 -0.65 -7.23
N MET A 30 -7.55 -0.12 -6.45
CA MET A 30 -6.97 1.20 -6.68
C MET A 30 -5.44 1.12 -6.77
N ASN A 31 -4.87 1.63 -7.84
CA ASN A 31 -3.43 1.83 -8.02
C ASN A 31 -3.20 3.29 -8.41
N GLY A 32 -2.56 4.06 -7.54
CA GLY A 32 -2.20 5.45 -7.80
C GLY A 32 -1.07 5.54 -8.82
N GLY A 33 -0.09 4.64 -8.69
CA GLY A 33 1.05 4.59 -9.59
C GLY A 33 2.18 5.46 -9.05
N ALA A 34 2.88 6.16 -9.93
CA ALA A 34 4.06 6.92 -9.54
C ALA A 34 3.70 8.28 -8.92
N ASP A 35 4.64 8.78 -8.10
CA ASP A 35 4.55 10.03 -7.34
C ASP A 35 3.87 9.87 -5.98
N ARG A 36 3.02 10.82 -5.57
CA ARG A 36 2.46 10.86 -4.22
C ARG A 36 0.95 10.91 -4.34
N ASP A 37 0.31 9.82 -3.96
CA ASP A 37 -1.12 9.64 -4.17
C ASP A 37 -1.90 9.54 -2.86
N LEU A 38 -3.20 9.87 -2.96
CA LEU A 38 -4.14 9.81 -1.85
C LEU A 38 -5.27 8.85 -2.20
N TYR A 39 -5.48 7.85 -1.37
CA TYR A 39 -6.52 6.85 -1.56
C TYR A 39 -7.61 6.99 -0.50
N TYR A 40 -8.85 6.83 -0.96
CA TYR A 40 -10.07 6.77 -0.17
C TYR A 40 -10.89 5.56 -0.67
N GLY A 41 -10.94 4.48 0.12
CA GLY A 41 -11.77 3.31 -0.18
C GLY A 41 -13.25 3.64 -0.19
N GLY A 42 -13.70 4.38 0.82
CA GLY A 42 -15.08 4.82 0.95
C GLY A 42 -15.84 4.04 2.02
N VAL A 43 -16.78 3.19 1.63
CA VAL A 43 -17.73 2.58 2.56
C VAL A 43 -17.03 1.55 3.46
N GLU A 44 -17.00 1.83 4.76
CA GLU A 44 -16.48 0.91 5.78
C GLU A 44 -17.12 -0.49 5.67
N ASN A 45 -16.32 -1.55 5.90
CA ASN A 45 -16.72 -2.97 5.82
C ASN A 45 -17.05 -3.48 4.40
N VAL A 46 -16.80 -2.69 3.37
CA VAL A 46 -16.67 -3.19 2.00
C VAL A 46 -15.17 -3.31 1.73
N ARG A 47 -14.76 -4.45 1.19
CA ARG A 47 -13.34 -4.74 1.00
C ARG A 47 -12.80 -4.01 -0.23
N ASP A 48 -11.86 -3.11 0.01
CA ASP A 48 -11.06 -2.45 -1.02
C ASP A 48 -9.64 -3.00 -1.05
N VAL A 49 -8.99 -2.88 -2.21
CA VAL A 49 -7.61 -3.30 -2.41
C VAL A 49 -6.78 -2.14 -2.96
N PHE A 50 -5.81 -1.70 -2.17
CA PHE A 50 -4.85 -0.68 -2.55
C PHE A 50 -3.59 -1.36 -3.10
N VAL A 51 -3.42 -1.28 -4.40
CA VAL A 51 -2.43 -2.05 -5.17
C VAL A 51 -1.20 -1.21 -5.43
N PHE A 52 -0.04 -1.76 -5.11
CA PHE A 52 1.27 -1.20 -5.48
C PHE A 52 2.01 -2.24 -6.31
N SER A 53 2.32 -1.86 -7.54
CA SER A 53 2.84 -2.77 -8.57
C SER A 53 4.34 -2.65 -8.79
N ALA A 54 4.95 -1.59 -8.27
CA ALA A 54 6.38 -1.35 -8.30
C ALA A 54 6.83 -0.59 -7.04
N LEU A 55 8.12 -0.68 -6.70
CA LEU A 55 8.72 0.13 -5.61
C LEU A 55 8.56 1.63 -5.86
N THR A 56 8.44 2.04 -7.13
CA THR A 56 8.20 3.43 -7.52
C THR A 56 6.79 3.93 -7.20
N ASP A 57 5.87 3.02 -6.88
CA ASP A 57 4.48 3.37 -6.55
C ASP A 57 4.34 3.84 -5.08
N GLY A 58 5.41 3.80 -4.29
CA GLY A 58 5.39 4.32 -2.91
C GLY A 58 6.73 4.90 -2.51
N ALA A 59 6.92 6.20 -2.68
CA ALA A 59 8.18 6.84 -2.31
C ALA A 59 8.40 6.83 -0.78
N VAL A 60 9.66 6.82 -0.34
CA VAL A 60 10.01 6.99 1.08
C VAL A 60 9.87 8.46 1.50
N GLY A 61 9.49 8.70 2.76
CA GLY A 61 9.51 10.04 3.35
C GLY A 61 8.30 10.89 2.96
N SER A 62 8.48 12.20 2.77
CA SER A 62 7.37 13.14 2.56
C SER A 62 6.62 12.97 1.23
N ARG A 63 7.11 12.09 0.35
CA ARG A 63 6.50 11.77 -0.95
C ARG A 63 5.72 10.46 -0.94
N ARG A 64 5.65 9.76 0.20
CA ARG A 64 4.89 8.51 0.33
C ARG A 64 3.40 8.69 0.09
N ASP A 65 2.79 7.62 -0.38
CA ASP A 65 1.35 7.50 -0.56
C ASP A 65 0.61 7.43 0.78
N ALA A 66 -0.67 7.80 0.76
CA ALA A 66 -1.50 7.77 1.94
C ALA A 66 -2.91 7.24 1.67
N VAL A 67 -3.29 6.20 2.42
CA VAL A 67 -4.65 5.68 2.50
C VAL A 67 -5.35 6.30 3.71
N HIS A 68 -6.53 6.89 3.52
CA HIS A 68 -7.16 7.76 4.52
C HIS A 68 -8.20 7.07 5.41
N ASP A 69 -8.77 5.97 4.94
CA ASP A 69 -9.93 5.30 5.52
C ASP A 69 -9.77 3.77 5.53
N PHE A 70 -8.52 3.28 5.53
CA PHE A 70 -8.22 1.86 5.59
C PHE A 70 -8.81 1.19 6.84
N VAL A 71 -9.51 0.08 6.65
CA VAL A 71 -10.10 -0.74 7.72
C VAL A 71 -9.36 -2.08 7.81
N SER A 72 -8.52 -2.22 8.83
CA SER A 72 -7.82 -3.48 9.15
C SER A 72 -8.80 -4.63 9.36
N GLY A 73 -8.49 -5.80 8.78
CA GLY A 73 -9.34 -6.99 8.73
C GLY A 73 -10.43 -6.96 7.66
N VAL A 74 -10.54 -5.88 6.89
CA VAL A 74 -11.48 -5.72 5.78
C VAL A 74 -10.73 -5.42 4.50
N ASP A 75 -9.94 -4.34 4.50
CA ASP A 75 -9.20 -3.86 3.34
C ASP A 75 -7.81 -4.49 3.25
N ASP A 76 -7.23 -4.45 2.06
CA ASP A 76 -5.92 -5.03 1.79
C ASP A 76 -4.96 -4.07 1.08
N ILE A 77 -3.70 -4.10 1.50
CA ILE A 77 -2.57 -3.58 0.72
C ILE A 77 -2.00 -4.72 -0.13
N ASP A 78 -2.02 -4.58 -1.46
CA ASP A 78 -1.51 -5.59 -2.39
C ASP A 78 -0.12 -5.20 -2.90
N LEU A 79 0.90 -5.95 -2.46
CA LEU A 79 2.31 -5.79 -2.85
C LEU A 79 2.82 -7.00 -3.64
N SER A 80 1.94 -7.93 -4.00
CA SER A 80 2.28 -9.24 -4.57
C SER A 80 2.96 -9.18 -5.95
N ALA A 81 2.88 -8.03 -6.61
CA ALA A 81 3.52 -7.75 -7.89
C ALA A 81 4.96 -7.21 -7.75
N ILE A 82 5.38 -6.87 -6.53
CA ILE A 82 6.71 -6.33 -6.26
C ILE A 82 7.63 -7.47 -5.83
N ASP A 83 8.75 -7.62 -6.54
CA ASP A 83 9.79 -8.56 -6.19
C ASP A 83 10.54 -8.13 -4.92
N ALA A 84 10.45 -8.93 -3.87
CA ALA A 84 11.08 -8.67 -2.58
C ALA A 84 12.60 -8.82 -2.59
N ARG A 85 13.21 -9.38 -3.65
CA ARG A 85 14.66 -9.59 -3.74
C ARG A 85 15.24 -9.12 -5.07
N THR A 86 15.47 -7.82 -5.19
CA THR A 86 16.05 -7.20 -6.40
C THR A 86 17.46 -7.68 -6.76
N SER A 87 18.21 -8.26 -5.80
CA SER A 87 19.54 -8.83 -6.02
C SER A 87 19.51 -10.30 -6.49
N SER A 88 18.33 -10.90 -6.58
CA SER A 88 18.12 -12.31 -6.92
C SER A 88 18.00 -12.52 -8.42
N THR A 89 18.09 -13.79 -8.84
CA THR A 89 17.79 -14.21 -10.22
C THR A 89 16.46 -14.93 -10.36
N SER A 90 15.80 -15.27 -9.25
CA SER A 90 14.37 -15.63 -9.31
C SER A 90 13.55 -14.38 -9.63
N THR A 91 12.34 -14.62 -10.12
CA THR A 91 11.41 -13.57 -10.48
C THR A 91 10.30 -13.53 -9.45
N ASN A 92 10.07 -12.34 -8.89
CA ASN A 92 8.90 -12.03 -8.05
C ASN A 92 8.82 -12.89 -6.78
N GLU A 93 9.85 -12.82 -5.94
CA GLU A 93 9.79 -13.36 -4.60
C GLU A 93 8.83 -12.54 -3.73
N ALA A 94 7.96 -13.23 -2.98
CA ALA A 94 7.11 -12.58 -2.00
C ALA A 94 7.96 -12.00 -0.84
N PHE A 95 7.54 -10.85 -0.31
CA PHE A 95 8.13 -10.33 0.93
C PHE A 95 7.80 -11.25 2.11
N ALA A 96 8.69 -11.29 3.11
CA ALA A 96 8.30 -11.79 4.42
C ALA A 96 7.55 -10.70 5.21
N PHE A 97 6.60 -11.07 6.08
CA PHE A 97 6.02 -10.12 7.04
C PHE A 97 6.76 -10.21 8.37
N SER A 98 7.43 -9.13 8.78
CA SER A 98 8.25 -9.07 10.01
C SER A 98 7.60 -8.27 11.15
N GLY A 99 6.31 -7.94 11.03
CA GLY A 99 5.55 -7.26 12.07
C GLY A 99 6.04 -5.83 12.29
N GLN A 100 6.56 -5.52 13.47
CA GLN A 100 7.08 -4.19 13.80
C GLN A 100 8.61 -4.06 13.69
N THR A 101 9.28 -5.12 13.23
CA THR A 101 10.74 -5.17 13.17
C THR A 101 11.20 -4.97 11.74
N ALA A 102 12.05 -3.97 11.50
CA ALA A 102 12.71 -3.81 10.21
C ALA A 102 13.58 -5.04 9.90
N ALA A 103 13.47 -5.56 8.68
CA ALA A 103 14.19 -6.76 8.24
C ALA A 103 14.40 -6.73 6.73
N ALA A 104 15.47 -7.37 6.27
CA ALA A 104 15.78 -7.52 4.85
C ALA A 104 14.67 -8.26 4.11
N ASN A 105 14.35 -7.82 2.88
CA ASN A 105 13.40 -8.50 1.99
C ASN A 105 12.02 -8.72 2.64
N SER A 106 11.59 -7.75 3.46
CA SER A 106 10.42 -7.89 4.31
C SER A 106 9.53 -6.64 4.28
N VAL A 107 8.29 -6.84 4.71
CA VAL A 107 7.31 -5.80 5.01
C VAL A 107 7.12 -5.72 6.51
N TRP A 108 7.16 -4.50 7.05
CA TRP A 108 6.92 -4.21 8.46
C TRP A 108 6.16 -2.91 8.63
N TRP A 109 5.66 -2.68 9.84
CA TRP A 109 4.87 -1.51 10.14
C TRP A 109 5.31 -0.83 11.44
N THR A 110 4.97 0.45 11.60
CA THR A 110 5.19 1.19 12.84
C THR A 110 4.00 2.10 13.12
N ALA A 111 3.51 2.10 14.36
CA ALA A 111 2.51 3.08 14.79
C ALA A 111 3.14 4.48 14.88
N THR A 112 2.46 5.47 14.33
CA THR A 112 2.82 6.88 14.36
C THR A 112 1.67 7.70 14.94
N SER A 113 1.87 9.01 15.11
CA SER A 113 0.77 9.91 15.49
C SER A 113 -0.28 10.12 14.38
N GLU A 114 0.05 9.78 13.13
CA GLU A 114 -0.80 9.98 11.96
C GLU A 114 -1.57 8.70 11.57
N GLY A 115 -1.06 7.55 11.99
CA GLY A 115 -1.58 6.23 11.60
C GLY A 115 -0.50 5.16 11.66
N VAL A 116 -0.67 4.09 10.89
CA VAL A 116 0.36 3.07 10.66
C VAL A 116 1.19 3.44 9.44
N LEU A 117 2.52 3.40 9.60
CA LEU A 117 3.45 3.50 8.47
C LEU A 117 3.93 2.11 8.08
N LEU A 118 3.44 1.61 6.95
CA LEU A 118 3.85 0.35 6.31
C LEU A 118 5.10 0.59 5.47
N ARG A 119 6.03 -0.36 5.50
CA ARG A 119 7.33 -0.28 4.86
C ARG A 119 7.68 -1.58 4.19
N ALA A 120 8.32 -1.50 3.02
CA ALA A 120 8.88 -2.65 2.33
C ALA A 120 10.36 -2.41 2.01
N ASP A 121 11.19 -3.43 2.17
CA ASP A 121 12.61 -3.44 1.78
C ASP A 121 12.81 -4.56 0.76
N ALA A 122 13.15 -4.22 -0.48
CA ALA A 122 13.41 -5.14 -1.56
C ALA A 122 14.90 -5.28 -1.92
N THR A 123 15.73 -4.35 -1.45
CA THR A 123 17.20 -4.37 -1.64
C THR A 123 17.90 -5.24 -0.60
N GLY A 124 17.26 -5.48 0.54
CA GLY A 124 17.72 -6.35 1.62
C GLY A 124 18.71 -5.68 2.58
N ASP A 125 18.74 -4.35 2.64
CA ASP A 125 19.68 -3.60 3.51
C ASP A 125 19.10 -3.26 4.90
N GLY A 126 17.83 -3.61 5.15
CA GLY A 126 17.10 -3.31 6.37
C GLY A 126 16.55 -1.89 6.44
N VAL A 127 16.58 -1.15 5.32
CA VAL A 127 16.01 0.18 5.15
C VAL A 127 14.83 0.07 4.19
N ALA A 128 13.78 0.86 4.43
CA ALA A 128 12.62 0.84 3.54
C ALA A 128 12.96 1.42 2.18
N ASP A 129 12.63 0.69 1.13
CA ASP A 129 12.64 1.14 -0.26
C ASP A 129 11.30 1.76 -0.67
N MET A 130 10.25 1.42 0.07
CA MET A 130 8.89 1.88 -0.17
C MET A 130 8.16 2.15 1.16
N GLU A 131 7.36 3.22 1.23
CA GLU A 131 6.52 3.54 2.37
C GLU A 131 5.06 3.81 1.95
N VAL A 132 4.10 3.39 2.78
CA VAL A 132 2.67 3.75 2.65
C VAL A 132 2.12 4.15 4.03
N MET A 133 1.48 5.32 4.11
CA MET A 133 0.81 5.78 5.33
C MET A 133 -0.65 5.34 5.34
N LEU A 134 -1.02 4.56 6.35
CA LEU A 134 -2.40 4.16 6.62
C LEU A 134 -2.94 5.01 7.78
N ARG A 135 -3.63 6.09 7.44
CA ARG A 135 -4.04 7.11 8.41
C ARG A 135 -5.09 6.58 9.38
N GLY A 136 -5.06 7.08 10.61
CA GLY A 136 -6.07 6.75 11.63
C GLY A 136 -5.97 5.35 12.24
N LEU A 137 -5.13 4.47 11.70
CA LEU A 137 -4.87 3.15 12.27
C LEU A 137 -3.86 3.21 13.43
N THR A 138 -4.01 2.26 14.36
CA THR A 138 -3.04 2.04 15.46
C THR A 138 -2.34 0.69 15.38
N THR A 139 -2.91 -0.24 14.62
CA THR A 139 -2.40 -1.60 14.43
C THR A 139 -2.55 -2.03 12.97
N PHE A 140 -1.73 -2.99 12.55
CA PHE A 140 -1.81 -3.61 11.25
C PHE A 140 -1.48 -5.10 11.37
N ALA A 141 -2.27 -5.95 10.72
CA ALA A 141 -2.14 -7.39 10.79
C ALA A 141 -1.49 -7.94 9.51
N SER A 142 -0.88 -9.12 9.62
CA SER A 142 -0.37 -9.83 8.43
C SER A 142 -1.48 -10.21 7.43
N GLY A 143 -2.74 -10.23 7.88
CA GLY A 143 -3.89 -10.49 7.03
C GLY A 143 -4.38 -9.28 6.24
N ASP A 144 -3.81 -8.10 6.46
CA ASP A 144 -4.15 -6.84 5.78
C ASP A 144 -3.22 -6.56 4.58
N VAL A 145 -2.29 -7.49 4.30
CA VAL A 145 -1.30 -7.36 3.22
C VAL A 145 -1.24 -8.63 2.39
N ILE A 146 -1.26 -8.46 1.08
CA ILE A 146 -1.12 -9.53 0.09
C ILE A 146 0.31 -9.47 -0.44
N LEU A 147 1.07 -10.56 -0.26
CA LEU A 147 2.50 -10.70 -0.59
C LEU A 147 2.74 -11.83 -1.58
#